data_AF-A0AAU6RU52-F1
#
_entry.id   AF-A0AAU6RU52-F1
#
_cell.length_a   1.000
_cell.length_b   1.000
_cell.length_c   1.000
_cell.angle_alpha   90.00
_cell.angle_beta   90.00
_cell.angle_gamma   90.00
#
_symmetry.space_group_name_H-M   'P 1'
#
loop_
_entity.id
_entity.type
_entity.pdbx_description
1 polymer ?
#
loop_
_entity_poly.entity_id
_entity_poly.type
_entity_poly.pdbx_seq_one_letter_code
_entity_poly.pdbx_strand_id
1 'polypeptide(L)'
;MLIHIKQTFFYDNASLEFISKSEGYTINTDIYRNGDIEYYCNICSLPILKENNIDIVDLDIDMIIDKEGKYYFVDEDEFEINIIKYQYPASLITEVNHLKEKLESLYRNNVFPFDGLLLRNIENLRNYIK
;
A
#
# COMPACT_ATOMS: atom_id res chain seq x y z
N MET A 1 1.86 18.01 10.32
CA MET A 1 2.77 16.98 9.80
C MET A 1 3.82 17.67 8.95
N LEU A 2 5.04 17.85 9.47
CA LEU A 2 6.14 18.45 8.73
C LEU A 2 6.76 17.36 7.86
N ILE A 3 6.41 17.34 6.58
CA ILE A 3 7.08 16.50 5.60
C ILE A 3 8.45 17.15 5.35
N HIS A 4 9.51 16.55 5.87
CA HIS A 4 10.86 16.89 5.44
C HIS A 4 11.05 16.34 4.02
N ILE A 5 10.77 17.19 3.03
CA ILE A 5 10.99 16.87 1.62
C ILE A 5 12.50 16.78 1.40
N LYS A 6 13.07 15.57 1.46
CA LYS A 6 14.47 15.31 1.09
C LYS A 6 14.67 15.33 -0.43
N GLN A 7 13.61 15.08 -1.19
CA GLN A 7 13.63 15.05 -2.65
C GLN A 7 12.22 15.31 -3.20
N THR A 8 12.10 16.08 -4.27
CA THR A 8 10.83 16.32 -4.98
C THR A 8 10.82 15.46 -6.24
N PHE A 9 9.78 14.65 -6.39
CA PHE A 9 9.52 13.88 -7.60
C PHE A 9 8.36 14.51 -8.37
N PHE A 10 8.52 14.64 -9.69
CA PHE A 10 7.43 15.05 -10.58
C PHE A 10 6.87 13.80 -11.23
N TYR A 11 5.63 13.45 -10.87
CA TYR A 11 4.88 12.34 -11.46
C TYR A 11 3.75 12.90 -12.32
N ASP A 12 3.60 12.36 -13.53
CA ASP A 12 2.58 12.75 -14.51
C ASP A 12 1.36 11.80 -14.52
N ASN A 13 1.27 10.99 -13.46
CA ASN A 13 0.25 9.95 -13.21
C ASN A 13 -0.72 10.42 -12.12
N ALA A 14 -1.95 9.91 -12.15
CA ALA A 14 -2.81 10.01 -10.97
C ALA A 14 -2.48 8.89 -10.00
N SER A 15 -2.76 9.13 -8.71
CA SER A 15 -2.71 8.08 -7.70
C SER A 15 -3.97 8.07 -6.85
N LEU A 16 -4.27 6.91 -6.28
CA LEU A 16 -5.35 6.70 -5.33
C LEU A 16 -4.80 5.97 -4.10
N GLU A 17 -4.94 6.59 -2.93
CA GLU A 17 -4.57 5.98 -1.65
C GLU A 17 -5.82 5.40 -0.98
N PHE A 18 -5.76 4.10 -0.66
CA PHE A 18 -6.72 3.41 0.19
C PHE A 18 -6.08 3.04 1.52
N ILE A 19 -6.71 3.44 2.63
CA ILE A 19 -6.23 3.13 3.98
C ILE A 19 -7.26 2.19 4.63
N SER A 20 -6.82 0.99 5.02
CA SER A 20 -7.70 0.06 5.72
C SER A 20 -7.99 0.56 7.13
N LYS A 21 -9.27 0.62 7.52
CA LYS A 21 -9.66 1.05 8.87
C LYS A 21 -9.46 -0.06 9.93
N SER A 22 -9.51 -1.32 9.51
CA SER A 22 -9.56 -2.47 10.42
C SER A 22 -8.37 -3.40 10.31
N GLU A 23 -7.44 -3.13 9.40
CA GLU A 23 -6.30 -3.99 9.10
C GLU A 23 -5.04 -3.15 8.93
N GLY A 24 -3.87 -3.76 9.16
CA GLY A 24 -2.58 -3.11 9.03
C GLY A 24 -2.07 -3.01 7.60
N TYR A 25 -2.82 -2.37 6.70
CA TYR A 25 -2.29 -2.07 5.37
C TYR A 25 -2.89 -0.81 4.74
N THR A 26 -2.10 -0.18 3.87
CA THR A 26 -2.56 0.83 2.90
C THR A 26 -2.26 0.35 1.48
N ILE A 27 -2.92 0.96 0.50
CA ILE A 27 -2.69 0.68 -0.92
C ILE A 27 -2.63 1.99 -1.67
N ASN A 28 -1.45 2.33 -2.19
CA ASN A 28 -1.31 3.32 -3.22
C ASN A 28 -1.51 2.66 -4.58
N THR A 29 -2.41 3.20 -5.39
CA THR A 29 -2.63 2.76 -6.77
C THR A 29 -2.13 3.84 -7.72
N ASP A 30 -1.10 3.53 -8.50
CA ASP A 30 -0.62 4.41 -9.55
C ASP A 30 -1.37 4.14 -10.84
N ILE A 31 -1.87 5.21 -11.46
CA ILE A 31 -2.75 5.17 -12.63
C ILE A 31 -2.04 5.92 -13.76
N TYR A 32 -1.48 5.16 -14.67
CA TYR A 32 -0.70 5.69 -15.78
C TYR A 32 -1.60 6.20 -16.91
N ARG A 33 -1.10 7.18 -17.67
CA ARG A 33 -1.82 7.78 -18.80
C ARG A 33 -2.18 6.77 -19.90
N ASN A 34 -1.33 5.76 -20.10
CA ASN A 34 -1.57 4.67 -21.05
C ASN A 34 -2.60 3.64 -20.55
N GLY A 35 -3.05 3.74 -19.29
CA GLY A 35 -3.98 2.81 -18.67
C GLY A 35 -3.35 1.70 -17.86
N ASP A 36 -2.02 1.65 -17.77
CA ASP A 36 -1.35 0.74 -16.84
C ASP A 36 -1.71 1.12 -15.40
N ILE A 37 -1.74 0.11 -14.54
CA ILE A 37 -2.04 0.25 -13.13
C ILE A 37 -0.97 -0.51 -12.36
N GLU A 38 -0.41 0.13 -11.34
CA GLU A 38 0.48 -0.51 -10.37
C GLU A 38 -0.10 -0.32 -8.97
N TYR A 39 0.06 -1.32 -8.12
CA TYR A 39 -0.35 -1.24 -6.72
C TYR A 39 0.87 -1.38 -5.82
N TYR A 40 0.97 -0.50 -4.83
CA TYR A 40 1.94 -0.56 -3.75
C TYR A 40 1.15 -0.73 -2.46
N CYS A 41 1.23 -1.93 -1.89
CA CYS A 41 0.47 -2.29 -0.69
C CYS A 41 1.43 -2.30 0.51
N ASN A 42 1.43 -1.23 1.29
CA ASN A 42 2.23 -1.12 2.50
C ASN A 42 1.61 -1.96 3.62
N ILE A 43 2.36 -2.89 4.19
CA ILE A 43 2.01 -3.58 5.43
C ILE A 43 2.49 -2.71 6.58
N CYS A 44 1.54 -2.25 7.38
CA CYS A 44 1.79 -1.25 8.41
C CYS A 44 1.11 -1.62 9.74
N SER A 45 1.28 -0.80 10.78
CA SER A 45 0.43 -0.92 11.97
C SER A 45 -1.04 -0.67 11.63
N LEU A 46 -1.95 -1.23 12.43
CA LEU A 46 -3.37 -0.86 12.39
C LEU A 46 -3.55 0.67 12.39
N PRO A 47 -4.19 1.25 11.36
CA PRO A 47 -4.36 2.71 11.30
C PRO A 47 -5.21 3.24 12.45
N ILE A 48 -4.67 4.22 13.17
CA ILE A 48 -5.33 4.85 14.30
C ILE A 48 -5.93 6.18 13.84
N LEU A 49 -7.25 6.22 13.71
CA LEU A 49 -8.00 7.43 13.39
C LEU A 49 -8.03 8.38 14.61
N LYS A 50 -7.54 9.59 14.42
CA LYS A 50 -7.63 10.72 15.36
C LYS A 50 -8.52 11.80 14.77
N GLU A 51 -8.80 12.85 15.54
CA GLU A 51 -9.68 13.95 15.12
C GLU A 51 -9.25 14.59 13.80
N ASN A 52 -7.94 14.81 13.60
CA ASN A 52 -7.41 15.58 12.47
C ASN A 52 -6.37 14.81 11.63
N ASN A 53 -6.08 13.55 11.97
CA ASN A 53 -5.04 12.79 11.30
C ASN A 53 -5.21 11.28 11.48
N ILE A 54 -4.44 10.51 10.71
CA ILE A 54 -4.33 9.06 10.83
C ILE A 54 -2.88 8.77 11.24
N ASP A 55 -2.70 7.98 12.30
CA ASP A 55 -1.38 7.48 12.70
C ASP A 55 -1.18 6.08 12.12
N ILE A 56 -0.05 5.88 11.45
CA ILE A 56 0.38 4.61 10.88
C ILE A 56 1.89 4.49 11.12
N VAL A 57 2.34 3.33 11.58
CA VAL A 57 3.75 2.95 11.66
C VAL A 57 4.05 2.02 10.49
N ASP A 58 5.02 2.41 9.68
CA ASP A 58 5.56 1.58 8.60
C ASP A 58 6.28 0.36 9.19
N LEU A 59 6.08 -0.82 8.60
CA LEU A 59 6.75 -2.06 9.01
C LEU A 59 7.77 -2.54 7.97
N ASP A 60 8.09 -1.72 6.98
CA ASP A 60 9.14 -1.93 5.98
C ASP A 60 8.92 -3.23 5.16
N ILE A 61 7.65 -3.53 4.84
CA ILE A 61 7.29 -4.59 3.89
C ILE A 61 6.15 -4.10 3.00
N ASP A 62 6.39 -4.15 1.70
CA ASP A 62 5.38 -3.84 0.70
C ASP A 62 5.11 -5.04 -0.20
N MET A 63 3.84 -5.21 -0.60
CA MET A 63 3.50 -6.02 -1.75
C MET A 63 3.34 -5.10 -2.96
N ILE A 64 4.11 -5.34 -4.02
CA ILE A 64 3.98 -4.66 -5.29
C ILE A 64 3.20 -5.56 -6.25
N ILE A 65 2.23 -4.99 -6.96
CA ILE A 65 1.64 -5.60 -8.15
C ILE A 65 2.02 -4.70 -9.32
N ASP A 66 2.88 -5.23 -10.20
CA ASP A 66 3.36 -4.48 -11.35
C ASP A 66 2.30 -4.35 -12.45
N LYS A 67 2.62 -3.53 -13.47
CA LYS A 67 1.75 -3.31 -14.64
C LYS A 67 1.44 -4.57 -15.45
N GLU A 68 2.21 -5.65 -15.29
CA GLU A 68 1.95 -6.95 -15.93
C GLU A 68 1.02 -7.84 -15.08
N GLY A 69 0.62 -7.36 -13.89
CA GLY A 69 -0.21 -8.09 -12.93
C GLY A 69 0.57 -9.14 -12.13
N LYS A 70 1.90 -9.08 -12.13
CA LYS A 70 2.72 -9.94 -11.28
C LYS A 70 2.87 -9.29 -9.92
N TYR A 71 2.62 -10.06 -8.86
CA TYR A 71 2.85 -9.62 -7.49
C TYR A 71 4.16 -10.16 -6.92
N TYR A 72 4.80 -9.40 -6.04
CA TYR A 72 5.97 -9.80 -5.26
C TYR A 72 6.11 -8.91 -4.02
N PHE A 73 6.78 -9.42 -2.99
CA PHE A 73 7.15 -8.62 -1.81
C PHE A 73 8.51 -7.99 -2.00
N VAL A 74 8.69 -6.80 -1.44
CA VAL A 74 9.96 -6.08 -1.36
C VAL A 74 10.29 -5.75 0.09
N ASP A 75 11.55 -5.37 0.32
CA ASP A 75 12.08 -4.92 1.61
C ASP A 75 12.00 -5.95 2.75
N GLU A 76 11.82 -7.24 2.41
CA GLU A 76 11.83 -8.35 3.37
C GLU A 76 13.15 -8.42 4.17
N ASP A 77 14.28 -8.06 3.55
CA ASP A 77 15.59 -7.98 4.22
C ASP A 77 15.67 -6.81 5.20
N GLU A 78 15.10 -5.65 4.87
CA GLU A 78 14.98 -4.52 5.79
C GLU A 78 14.09 -4.89 6.99
N PHE A 79 12.96 -5.56 6.76
CA PHE A 79 12.12 -6.07 7.83
C PHE A 79 12.84 -7.05 8.75
N GLU A 80 13.60 -8.01 8.20
CA GLU A 80 14.41 -8.95 8.99
C GLU A 80 15.43 -8.23 9.87
N ILE A 81 16.10 -7.19 9.33
CA ILE A 81 17.02 -6.34 10.08
C ILE A 81 16.28 -5.58 11.19
N ASN A 82 15.10 -5.04 10.89
CA ASN A 82 14.31 -4.21 11.81
C ASN A 82 13.65 -5.04 12.92
N ILE A 83 13.28 -6.31 12.67
CA ILE A 83 12.87 -7.27 13.70
C ILE A 83 13.94 -7.36 14.80
N ILE A 84 15.20 -7.51 14.42
CA ILE A 84 16.32 -7.66 15.37
C ILE A 84 16.60 -6.31 16.05
N LYS A 85 16.70 -5.23 15.25
CA LYS A 85 17.09 -3.90 15.71
C LYS A 85 16.10 -3.29 16.70
N TYR A 86 14.80 -3.46 16.45
CA TYR A 86 13.73 -2.88 17.26
C TYR A 86 13.00 -3.91 18.12
N GLN A 87 13.45 -5.16 18.12
CA GLN A 87 12.91 -6.24 18.94
C GLN A 87 11.41 -6.44 18.74
N TYR A 88 10.99 -6.59 17.48
CA TYR A 88 9.58 -6.80 17.17
C TYR A 88 9.02 -8.02 17.93
N PRO A 89 7.83 -7.90 18.55
CA PRO A 89 7.25 -9.01 19.26
C PRO A 89 6.80 -10.08 18.27
N ALA A 90 6.85 -11.36 18.68
CA ALA A 90 6.44 -12.48 17.83
C ALA A 90 5.01 -12.33 17.28
N SER A 91 4.10 -11.70 18.05
CA SER A 91 2.75 -11.41 17.60
C SER A 91 2.70 -10.47 16.39
N LEU A 92 3.60 -9.48 16.32
CA LEU A 92 3.68 -8.55 15.19
C LEU A 92 4.19 -9.27 13.94
N ILE A 93 5.20 -10.14 14.09
CA ILE A 93 5.73 -10.94 12.99
C ILE A 93 4.63 -11.89 12.45
N THR A 94 3.85 -12.52 13.33
CA THR A 94 2.70 -13.34 12.94
C THR A 94 1.66 -12.52 12.19
N GLU A 95 1.32 -11.32 12.67
CA GLU A 95 0.35 -10.44 12.02
C GLU A 95 0.81 -10.01 10.62
N VAL A 96 2.07 -9.62 10.48
CA VAL A 96 2.66 -9.27 9.18
C VAL A 96 2.54 -10.44 8.19
N ASN A 97 2.91 -11.65 8.60
CA ASN A 97 2.78 -12.84 7.74
C ASN A 97 1.31 -13.11 7.37
N HIS A 98 0.38 -12.93 8.30
CA HIS A 98 -1.05 -13.05 8.01
C HIS A 98 -1.51 -12.00 6.98
N LEU A 99 -1.05 -10.75 7.10
CA LEU A 99 -1.37 -9.67 6.16
C LEU A 99 -0.80 -9.93 4.77
N LYS A 100 0.42 -10.50 4.66
CA LYS A 100 0.99 -10.95 3.38
C LYS A 100 0.06 -11.96 2.69
N GLU A 101 -0.28 -13.05 3.39
CA GLU A 101 -1.19 -14.09 2.86
C GLU A 101 -2.56 -13.52 2.48
N LYS A 102 -3.06 -12.58 3.28
CA LYS A 102 -4.35 -11.92 3.03
C LYS A 102 -4.31 -11.06 1.78
N LEU A 103 -3.32 -10.19 1.62
CA LEU A 103 -3.18 -9.31 0.45
C LEU A 103 -3.02 -10.15 -0.83
N GLU A 104 -2.20 -11.20 -0.79
CA GLU A 104 -2.11 -12.17 -1.89
C GLU A 104 -3.46 -12.78 -2.23
N SER A 105 -4.20 -13.24 -1.22
CA SER A 105 -5.52 -13.85 -1.40
C SER A 105 -6.52 -12.86 -1.98
N LEU A 106 -6.58 -11.62 -1.47
CA LEU A 106 -7.47 -10.59 -1.97
C LEU A 106 -7.18 -10.29 -3.45
N TYR A 107 -5.91 -10.16 -3.82
CA TYR A 107 -5.50 -9.91 -5.20
C TYR A 107 -5.84 -11.10 -6.11
N ARG A 108 -5.41 -12.31 -5.75
CA ARG A 108 -5.63 -13.52 -6.57
C ARG A 108 -7.10 -13.85 -6.79
N ASN A 109 -7.96 -13.48 -5.84
CA ASN A 109 -9.39 -13.75 -5.91
C ASN A 109 -10.22 -12.56 -6.43
N ASN A 110 -9.58 -11.47 -6.89
CA ASN A 110 -10.25 -10.24 -7.33
C ASN A 110 -11.27 -9.72 -6.31
N VAL A 111 -10.87 -9.68 -5.04
CA VAL A 111 -11.70 -9.17 -3.93
C VAL A 111 -11.28 -7.74 -3.62
N PHE A 112 -12.23 -6.91 -3.19
CA PHE A 112 -11.94 -5.57 -2.67
C PHE A 112 -10.71 -5.59 -1.74
N PRO A 113 -9.72 -4.69 -1.95
CA PRO A 113 -9.74 -3.52 -2.82
C PRO A 113 -9.31 -3.72 -4.29
N PHE A 114 -9.03 -4.97 -4.72
CA PHE A 114 -8.55 -5.30 -6.07
C PHE A 114 -9.65 -5.71 -7.07
N ASP A 115 -10.92 -5.62 -6.68
CA ASP A 115 -12.10 -5.98 -7.50
C ASP A 115 -12.49 -4.93 -8.57
N GLY A 116 -11.68 -3.87 -8.72
CA GLY A 116 -11.93 -2.76 -9.62
C GLY A 116 -12.97 -1.76 -9.13
N LEU A 117 -13.54 -1.92 -7.93
CA LEU A 117 -14.52 -0.98 -7.36
C LEU A 117 -13.93 0.43 -7.25
N LEU A 118 -12.71 0.54 -6.71
CA LEU A 118 -11.99 1.81 -6.56
C LEU A 118 -11.67 2.46 -7.92
N LEU A 119 -11.52 1.64 -8.95
CA LEU A 119 -11.09 2.08 -10.27
C LEU A 119 -12.25 2.43 -11.21
N ARG A 120 -13.48 2.01 -10.90
CA ARG A 120 -14.63 2.08 -11.80
C ARG A 120 -14.95 3.49 -12.33
N ASN A 121 -14.53 4.53 -11.61
CA ASN A 121 -14.75 5.93 -11.99
C ASN A 121 -13.46 6.68 -12.37
N ILE A 122 -12.32 6.00 -12.49
CA ILE A 122 -11.04 6.63 -12.86
C ILE A 122 -11.09 7.28 -14.25
N GLU A 123 -11.85 6.71 -15.19
CA GLU A 123 -12.11 7.33 -16.50
C GLU A 123 -12.63 8.78 -16.36
N ASN A 124 -13.46 9.04 -15.35
CA ASN A 124 -13.95 10.40 -15.06
C ASN A 124 -12.85 11.28 -14.45
N LEU A 125 -11.93 10.69 -13.67
CA LEU A 125 -10.78 11.38 -13.09
C LEU A 125 -9.75 11.77 -14.17
N ARG A 126 -9.60 10.99 -15.25
CA ARG A 126 -8.70 11.33 -16.38
C ARG A 126 -8.97 12.72 -16.96
N ASN A 127 -10.21 13.20 -16.92
CA ASN A 127 -10.57 14.54 -17.37
C ASN A 127 -9.98 15.67 -16.51
N TYR A 128 -9.56 15.37 -15.28
CA TYR A 128 -8.93 16.30 -14.33
C TYR A 128 -7.39 16.25 -14.37
N ILE A 129 -6.80 15.26 -15.07
CA ILE A 129 -5.33 15.10 -15.22
C ILE A 129 -4.83 15.82 -16.50
N LYS A 130 -5.48 16.92 -16.89
CA LYS A 130 -5.09 17.73 -18.05
C LYS A 130 -3.95 18.68 -17.73
#